data_AF-A0A9N9GL08-F1
#
_entry.id   AF-A0A9N9GL08-F1
#
_cell.length_a   1.000
_cell.length_b   1.000
_cell.length_c   1.000
_cell.angle_alpha   90.00
_cell.angle_beta   90.00
_cell.angle_gamma   90.00
#
_symmetry.space_group_name_H-M   'P 1'
#
loop_
_entity.id
_entity.type
_entity.pdbx_description
1 polymer ?
#
loop_
_entity_poly.entity_id
_entity_poly.type
_entity_poly.pdbx_seq_one_letter_code
_entity_poly.pdbx_strand_id
1 'polypeptide(L)'
;MNTVIKFNSFISILLLFSLFSLFALFNEVTALAIHKPRYNPLNPDCVSYQFISPKADDKIKVTDEIEVVWKRDSSKIIEVQGLDLYDENGKFIDSLTSHRSIFGADDKASIKVKLIVLLDKSLTGKFMFKTVSSTGEGPTCPEFSKKFYLVDNTE
;
A
#
# COMPACT_ATOMS: atom_id res chain seq x y z
N MET A 1 -48.19 19.00 29.46
CA MET A 1 -46.78 19.43 29.29
C MET A 1 -45.85 18.23 29.14
N ASN A 2 -46.16 17.27 28.24
CA ASN A 2 -45.42 15.99 28.11
C ASN A 2 -45.13 15.56 26.65
N THR A 3 -45.70 16.26 25.67
CA THR A 3 -45.62 15.89 24.24
C THR A 3 -44.42 16.53 23.54
N VAL A 4 -44.05 17.77 23.94
CA VAL A 4 -42.91 18.52 23.36
C VAL A 4 -41.56 17.91 23.75
N ILE A 5 -41.44 17.36 24.95
CA ILE A 5 -40.20 16.74 25.46
C ILE A 5 -39.89 15.43 24.70
N LYS A 6 -40.91 14.65 24.36
CA LYS A 6 -40.76 13.40 23.60
C LYS A 6 -40.36 13.63 22.13
N PHE A 7 -40.78 14.74 21.53
CA PHE A 7 -40.43 15.07 20.14
C PHE A 7 -38.96 15.49 20.02
N ASN A 8 -38.44 16.23 21.00
CA ASN A 8 -37.03 16.63 21.05
C ASN A 8 -36.08 15.44 21.24
N SER A 9 -36.45 14.43 22.04
CA SER A 9 -35.58 13.26 22.23
C SER A 9 -35.47 12.38 20.98
N PHE A 10 -36.53 12.26 20.19
CA PHE A 10 -36.53 11.47 18.96
C PHE A 10 -35.64 12.08 17.88
N ILE A 11 -35.66 13.40 17.72
CA ILE A 11 -34.82 14.11 16.74
C ILE A 11 -33.33 14.00 17.12
N SER A 12 -33.00 14.08 18.41
CA SER A 12 -31.62 13.91 18.88
C SER A 12 -31.07 12.49 18.63
N ILE A 13 -31.89 11.45 18.82
CA ILE A 13 -31.48 10.06 18.56
C ILE A 13 -31.26 9.82 17.06
N LEU A 14 -32.11 10.38 16.20
CA LEU A 14 -31.96 10.30 14.74
C LEU A 14 -30.70 11.04 14.25
N LEU A 15 -30.40 12.21 14.81
CA LEU A 15 -29.17 12.94 14.49
C LEU A 15 -27.91 12.20 14.95
N LEU A 16 -27.93 11.58 16.13
CA LEU A 16 -26.83 10.73 16.62
C LEU A 16 -26.60 9.50 15.73
N PHE A 17 -27.66 8.86 15.24
CA PHE A 17 -27.53 7.75 14.28
C PHE A 17 -26.95 8.19 12.94
N SER A 18 -27.32 9.38 12.43
CA SER A 18 -26.75 9.93 11.20
C SER A 18 -25.27 10.32 11.33
N LEU A 19 -24.85 10.76 12.53
CA LEU A 19 -23.44 11.03 12.79
C LEU A 19 -22.63 9.72 12.82
N PHE A 20 -23.19 8.67 13.43
CA PHE A 20 -22.51 7.38 13.56
C PHE A 20 -22.32 6.68 12.20
N SER A 21 -23.29 6.80 11.29
CA SER A 21 -23.15 6.27 9.92
C SER A 21 -22.14 7.06 9.08
N LEU A 22 -21.99 8.37 9.30
CA LEU A 22 -20.98 9.20 8.63
C LEU A 22 -19.54 8.85 9.08
N PHE A 23 -19.34 8.43 10.34
CA PHE A 23 -18.03 8.01 10.84
C PHE A 23 -17.61 6.61 10.36
N ALA A 24 -18.57 5.73 10.03
CA ALA A 24 -18.29 4.39 9.55
C ALA A 24 -17.75 4.34 8.08
N LEU A 25 -17.89 5.44 7.33
CA LEU A 25 -17.50 5.51 5.91
C LEU A 25 -16.02 5.81 5.65
N PHE A 26 -15.22 6.16 6.67
CA PHE A 26 -13.87 6.71 6.45
C PHE A 26 -12.69 5.84 6.92
N ASN A 27 -12.89 4.57 7.30
CA ASN A 27 -11.78 3.73 7.73
C ASN A 27 -11.83 2.32 7.13
N GLU A 28 -11.90 2.22 5.81
CA GLU A 28 -11.31 1.04 5.14
C GLU A 28 -9.79 1.15 5.23
N VAL A 29 -9.25 0.72 6.37
CA VAL A 29 -7.80 0.54 6.51
C VAL A 29 -7.42 -0.61 5.58
N THR A 30 -6.86 -0.30 4.40
CA THR A 30 -6.29 -1.31 3.50
C THR A 30 -5.33 -2.15 4.32
N ALA A 31 -5.66 -3.42 4.51
CA ALA A 31 -4.94 -4.23 5.46
C ALA A 31 -3.58 -4.58 4.85
N LEU A 32 -2.47 -4.08 5.39
CA LEU A 32 -1.15 -4.24 4.78
C LEU A 32 -0.48 -5.59 5.11
N ALA A 33 0.30 -6.13 4.17
CA ALA A 33 1.16 -7.30 4.35
C ALA A 33 2.61 -6.89 4.55
N ILE A 34 3.31 -7.55 5.48
CA ILE A 34 4.74 -7.37 5.73
C ILE A 34 5.52 -8.45 4.98
N HIS A 35 6.38 -8.06 4.05
CA HIS A 35 7.28 -8.95 3.32
C HIS A 35 8.68 -8.85 3.89
N LYS A 36 9.30 -9.99 4.20
CA LYS A 36 10.68 -10.08 4.68
C LYS A 36 11.50 -10.87 3.67
N PRO A 37 12.58 -10.31 3.11
CA PRO A 37 13.48 -11.04 2.22
C PRO A 37 13.98 -12.29 2.93
N ARG A 38 13.96 -13.41 2.21
CA ARG A 38 14.60 -14.63 2.71
C ARG A 38 16.11 -14.44 2.66
N TYR A 39 16.81 -14.98 3.65
CA TYR A 39 18.27 -15.00 3.66
C TYR A 39 18.81 -15.60 2.35
N ASN A 40 19.63 -14.83 1.63
CA ASN A 40 20.33 -15.28 0.44
C ASN A 40 21.84 -15.19 0.72
N PRO A 41 22.57 -16.32 0.75
CA PRO A 41 24.01 -16.30 1.02
C PRO A 41 24.82 -15.56 -0.06
N LEU A 42 24.26 -15.36 -1.25
CA LEU A 42 24.87 -14.54 -2.31
C LEU A 42 24.67 -13.04 -2.10
N ASN A 43 23.77 -12.66 -1.18
CA ASN A 43 23.46 -11.27 -0.89
C ASN A 43 22.99 -11.09 0.56
N PRO A 44 23.89 -11.32 1.54
CA PRO A 44 23.55 -11.31 2.97
C PRO A 44 23.13 -9.91 3.46
N ASP A 45 23.50 -8.86 2.75
CA ASP A 45 23.21 -7.48 3.13
C ASP A 45 21.77 -7.04 2.79
N CYS A 46 21.06 -7.82 1.96
CA CYS A 46 19.65 -7.60 1.62
C CYS A 46 18.66 -8.18 2.65
N VAL A 47 19.15 -8.68 3.78
CA VAL A 47 18.34 -9.33 4.81
C VAL A 47 17.77 -8.28 5.77
N SER A 48 16.63 -8.58 6.41
CA SER A 48 16.04 -7.80 7.50
C SER A 48 15.45 -6.41 7.14
N TYR A 49 15.06 -6.15 5.89
CA TYR A 49 14.13 -5.05 5.61
C TYR A 49 12.72 -5.58 5.40
N GLN A 50 11.72 -4.76 5.67
CA GLN A 50 10.32 -5.09 5.54
C GLN A 50 9.72 -4.28 4.41
N PHE A 51 9.15 -4.94 3.42
CA PHE A 51 8.41 -4.32 2.35
C PHE A 51 6.92 -4.49 2.63
N ILE A 52 6.26 -3.38 2.96
CA ILE A 52 4.86 -3.34 3.36
C ILE A 52 4.04 -2.90 2.16
N SER A 53 3.22 -3.82 1.66
CA SER A 53 2.41 -3.64 0.45
C SER A 53 1.02 -4.23 0.68
N PRO A 54 0.10 -4.15 -0.31
CA PRO A 54 -1.17 -4.86 -0.24
C PRO A 54 -0.98 -6.37 0.01
N LYS A 55 -1.96 -6.99 0.67
CA LYS A 55 -1.93 -8.43 0.94
C LYS A 55 -2.22 -9.25 -0.31
N ALA A 56 -1.95 -10.54 -0.19
CA ALA A 56 -2.35 -11.52 -1.18
C ALA A 56 -3.87 -11.44 -1.41
N ASP A 57 -4.25 -11.30 -2.68
CA ASP A 57 -5.64 -11.25 -3.16
C ASP A 57 -6.48 -10.06 -2.63
N ASP A 58 -5.85 -9.04 -2.04
CA ASP A 58 -6.53 -7.77 -1.73
C ASP A 58 -7.07 -7.13 -3.02
N LYS A 59 -8.29 -6.60 -2.97
CA LYS A 59 -8.85 -5.79 -4.06
C LYS A 59 -8.59 -4.32 -3.80
N ILE A 60 -7.97 -3.64 -4.76
CA ILE A 60 -7.64 -2.21 -4.68
C ILE A 60 -8.23 -1.53 -5.89
N LYS A 61 -8.93 -0.41 -5.68
CA LYS A 61 -9.49 0.33 -6.80
C LYS A 61 -8.37 1.07 -7.52
N VAL A 62 -8.45 1.18 -8.84
CA VAL A 62 -7.42 1.85 -9.65
C VAL A 62 -7.24 3.33 -9.24
N THR A 63 -8.28 3.98 -8.68
CA THR A 63 -8.15 5.35 -8.15
C THR A 63 -7.55 5.45 -6.76
N ASP A 64 -7.42 4.34 -6.03
CA ASP A 64 -6.94 4.38 -4.67
C ASP A 64 -5.47 4.79 -4.64
N GLU A 65 -5.14 5.64 -3.67
CA GLU A 65 -3.75 5.93 -3.36
C GLU A 65 -3.22 4.81 -2.46
N ILE A 66 -2.18 4.14 -2.92
CA ILE A 66 -1.53 3.06 -2.17
C ILE A 66 -0.29 3.63 -1.52
N GLU A 67 -0.21 3.55 -0.19
CA GLU A 67 1.03 3.79 0.51
C GLU A 67 1.82 2.49 0.63
N VAL A 68 2.99 2.49 0.01
CA VAL A 68 3.97 1.42 0.12
C VAL A 68 5.05 1.86 1.08
N VAL A 69 5.34 1.03 2.08
CA VAL A 69 6.26 1.39 3.16
C VAL A 69 7.39 0.38 3.23
N TRP A 70 8.61 0.87 3.33
CA TRP A 70 9.78 0.09 3.65
C TRP A 70 10.20 0.39 5.07
N LYS A 71 10.45 -0.64 5.86
CA LYS A 71 11.04 -0.50 7.19
C LYS A 71 12.36 -1.26 7.23
N ARG A 72 13.42 -0.54 7.53
CA ARG A 72 14.74 -1.12 7.81
C ARG A 72 14.73 -1.57 9.27
N ASP A 73 15.00 -2.86 9.49
CA ASP A 73 15.30 -3.38 10.82
C ASP A 73 16.82 -3.38 10.96
N SER A 74 17.47 -4.54 11.05
CA SER A 74 18.93 -4.66 11.04
C SER A 74 19.57 -4.66 9.63
N SER A 75 18.85 -4.21 8.60
CA SER A 75 19.32 -4.27 7.20
C SER A 75 20.37 -3.20 6.90
N LYS A 76 21.30 -3.48 5.98
CA LYS A 76 22.29 -2.50 5.48
C LYS A 76 21.78 -1.66 4.30
N ILE A 77 20.50 -1.78 3.95
CA ILE A 77 19.89 -0.97 2.90
C ILE A 77 19.89 0.51 3.33
N ILE A 78 20.23 1.39 2.39
CA ILE A 78 20.29 2.84 2.62
C ILE A 78 19.26 3.61 1.79
N GLU A 79 18.84 3.06 0.65
CA GLU A 79 17.84 3.68 -0.22
C GLU A 79 16.97 2.64 -0.92
N VAL A 80 15.74 3.05 -1.21
CA VAL A 80 14.82 2.41 -2.14
C VAL A 80 14.98 3.11 -3.48
N GLN A 81 15.36 2.37 -4.51
CA GLN A 81 15.65 2.91 -5.83
C GLN A 81 14.40 3.03 -6.70
N GLY A 82 13.40 2.18 -6.48
CA GLY A 82 12.14 2.25 -7.22
C GLY A 82 11.09 1.24 -6.77
N LEU A 83 9.88 1.46 -7.29
CA LEU A 83 8.72 0.59 -7.20
C LEU A 83 8.10 0.47 -8.60
N ASP A 84 8.04 -0.76 -9.10
CA ASP A 84 7.52 -1.09 -10.41
C ASP A 84 6.29 -1.99 -10.28
N LEU A 85 5.37 -1.86 -11.23
CA LEU A 85 4.18 -2.70 -11.36
C LEU A 85 4.40 -3.79 -12.40
N TYR A 86 4.07 -5.03 -12.03
CA TYR A 86 4.13 -6.19 -12.89
C TYR A 86 2.77 -6.91 -12.90
N ASP A 87 2.41 -7.53 -14.03
CA ASP A 87 1.25 -8.42 -14.09
C ASP A 87 1.51 -9.77 -13.43
N GLU A 88 0.48 -10.61 -13.35
CA GLU A 88 0.59 -11.95 -12.76
C GLU A 88 1.56 -12.90 -13.44
N ASN A 89 1.95 -12.61 -14.69
CA ASN A 89 2.91 -13.37 -15.48
C ASN A 89 4.34 -12.81 -15.33
N GLY A 90 4.54 -11.77 -14.53
CA GLY A 90 5.83 -11.12 -14.35
C GLY A 90 6.23 -10.22 -15.51
N LYS A 91 5.27 -9.77 -16.34
CA LYS A 91 5.51 -8.75 -17.35
C LYS A 91 5.46 -7.37 -16.71
N PHE A 92 6.46 -6.54 -17.02
CA PHE A 92 6.49 -5.13 -16.61
C PHE A 92 5.31 -4.36 -17.20
N ILE A 93 4.62 -3.58 -16.37
CA ILE A 93 3.46 -2.76 -16.74
C ILE A 93 3.84 -1.30 -16.70
N ASP A 94 4.33 -0.82 -15.55
CA ASP A 94 4.69 0.59 -15.37
C ASP A 94 5.70 0.78 -14.23
N SER A 95 6.42 1.89 -14.24
CA SER A 95 7.26 2.31 -13.11
C SER A 95 6.52 3.39 -12.32
N LEU A 96 6.24 3.11 -11.05
CA LEU A 96 5.37 3.94 -10.22
C LEU A 96 6.12 5.07 -9.52
N THR A 97 7.44 5.15 -9.70
CA THR A 97 8.30 6.15 -9.05
C THR A 97 9.39 6.58 -10.01
N SER A 98 9.63 7.88 -10.11
CA SER A 98 10.79 8.46 -10.81
C SER A 98 11.96 8.82 -9.86
N HIS A 99 11.79 8.61 -8.56
CA HIS A 99 12.70 9.12 -7.53
C HIS A 99 13.05 8.05 -6.51
N ARG A 100 14.29 8.13 -6.01
CA ARG A 100 14.77 7.29 -4.91
C ARG A 100 14.21 7.79 -3.59
N SER A 101 13.92 6.86 -2.68
CA SER A 101 13.47 7.17 -1.32
C SER A 101 14.55 6.74 -0.33
N ILE A 102 15.02 7.69 0.49
CA ILE A 102 16.03 7.44 1.52
C ILE A 102 15.31 7.13 2.84
N PHE A 103 15.86 6.21 3.62
CA PHE A 103 15.33 5.91 4.95
C PHE A 103 15.51 7.11 5.89
N GLY A 104 14.41 7.53 6.52
CA GLY A 104 14.40 8.56 7.54
C GLY A 104 15.05 8.12 8.85
N ALA A 105 15.04 9.02 9.83
CA ALA A 105 15.60 8.76 11.16
C ALA A 105 14.85 7.66 11.95
N ASP A 106 13.64 7.30 11.54
CA ASP A 106 12.83 6.22 12.12
C ASP A 106 13.03 4.88 11.40
N ASP A 107 14.07 4.79 10.55
CA ASP A 107 14.36 3.63 9.71
C ASP A 107 13.19 3.25 8.78
N LYS A 108 12.39 4.23 8.35
CA LYS A 108 11.35 4.03 7.35
C LYS A 108 11.56 4.88 6.11
N ALA A 109 11.13 4.32 4.99
CA ALA A 109 10.88 5.03 3.75
C ALA A 109 9.45 4.72 3.33
N SER A 110 8.72 5.68 2.77
CA SER A 110 7.42 5.41 2.16
C SER A 110 7.27 6.14 0.84
N ILE A 111 6.44 5.57 -0.03
CA ILE A 111 6.04 6.17 -1.29
C ILE A 111 4.54 5.97 -1.40
N LYS A 112 3.84 7.08 -1.65
CA LYS A 112 2.43 7.07 -2.02
C LYS A 112 2.34 7.07 -3.52
N VAL A 113 1.70 6.05 -4.08
CA VAL A 113 1.52 5.90 -5.52
C VAL A 113 0.03 5.90 -5.84
N LYS A 114 -0.33 6.64 -6.88
CA LYS A 114 -1.62 6.50 -7.53
C LYS A 114 -1.42 5.64 -8.75
N LEU A 115 -2.21 4.59 -8.89
CA LEU A 115 -2.14 3.68 -10.03
C LEU A 115 -2.89 4.27 -11.22
N ILE A 116 -2.53 5.50 -11.62
CA ILE A 116 -3.07 6.14 -12.81
C ILE A 116 -2.20 5.69 -13.98
N VAL A 117 -2.48 4.52 -14.54
CA VAL A 117 -1.76 4.07 -15.74
C VAL A 117 -2.36 4.77 -16.95
N LEU A 118 -1.52 5.52 -17.65
CA LEU A 118 -1.83 6.37 -18.80
C LEU A 118 -2.23 5.59 -20.07
N LEU A 119 -2.39 4.27 -20.01
CA LEU A 119 -2.58 3.41 -21.16
C LEU A 119 -3.92 2.68 -21.06
N ASP A 120 -4.66 2.76 -22.18
CA ASP A 120 -6.00 2.31 -22.57
C ASP A 120 -6.40 0.83 -22.25
N LYS A 121 -5.76 0.21 -21.26
CA LYS A 121 -6.04 -1.13 -20.78
C LYS A 121 -6.72 -1.04 -19.43
N SER A 122 -7.90 -1.66 -19.29
CA SER A 122 -8.47 -1.91 -17.97
C SER A 122 -7.41 -2.62 -17.13
N LEU A 123 -6.98 -2.00 -16.05
CA LEU A 123 -6.04 -2.60 -15.09
C LEU A 123 -6.73 -3.63 -14.20
N THR A 124 -7.88 -4.16 -14.59
CA THR A 124 -8.59 -5.17 -13.80
C THR A 124 -7.88 -6.52 -13.93
N GLY A 125 -7.38 -7.05 -12.81
CA GLY A 125 -6.63 -8.31 -12.81
C GLY A 125 -5.66 -8.44 -11.64
N LYS A 126 -4.80 -9.47 -11.67
CA LYS A 126 -3.77 -9.72 -10.66
C LYS A 126 -2.47 -9.02 -11.02
N PHE A 127 -1.90 -8.33 -10.04
CA PHE A 127 -0.64 -7.59 -10.15
C PHE A 127 0.26 -7.86 -8.96
N MET A 128 1.53 -7.51 -9.12
CA MET A 128 2.50 -7.48 -8.03
C MET A 128 3.40 -6.26 -8.19
N PHE A 129 3.76 -5.65 -7.08
CA PHE A 129 4.87 -4.72 -7.02
C PHE A 129 6.20 -5.44 -6.97
N LYS A 130 7.20 -4.86 -7.64
CA LYS A 130 8.62 -5.15 -7.45
C LYS A 130 9.28 -3.89 -6.91
N THR A 131 10.01 -4.02 -5.82
CA THR A 131 10.88 -2.96 -5.31
C THR A 131 12.33 -3.31 -5.59
N VAL A 132 13.16 -2.30 -5.83
CA VAL A 132 14.61 -2.43 -5.87
C VAL A 132 15.17 -1.50 -4.80
N SER A 133 15.94 -2.06 -3.86
CA SER A 133 16.65 -1.28 -2.84
C SER A 133 18.16 -1.47 -2.98
N SER A 134 18.97 -0.61 -2.38
CA SER A 134 20.44 -0.77 -2.41
C SER A 134 21.11 -0.48 -1.07
N THR A 135 22.24 -1.13 -0.87
CA THR A 135 23.18 -0.86 0.22
C THR A 135 24.22 0.17 -0.24
N GLY A 136 24.97 0.77 0.69
CA GLY A 136 26.00 1.76 0.36
C GLY A 136 27.16 1.23 -0.50
N GLU A 137 27.41 -0.08 -0.46
CA GLU A 137 28.53 -0.73 -1.16
C GLU A 137 28.05 -1.62 -2.34
N GLY A 138 26.73 -1.70 -2.57
CA GLY A 138 26.11 -2.76 -3.38
C GLY A 138 26.01 -4.07 -2.58
N PRO A 139 25.04 -4.97 -2.85
CA PRO A 139 24.29 -5.12 -4.10
C PRO A 139 22.89 -4.49 -4.07
N THR A 140 22.17 -4.57 -5.21
CA THR A 140 20.74 -4.27 -5.25
C THR A 140 19.94 -5.45 -4.67
N CYS A 141 18.86 -5.11 -3.97
CA CYS A 141 17.96 -5.99 -3.24
C CYS A 141 16.57 -5.94 -3.89
N PRO A 142 16.32 -6.70 -4.96
CA PRO A 142 14.98 -6.79 -5.52
C PRO A 142 14.08 -7.66 -4.63
N GLU A 143 12.85 -7.21 -4.40
CA GLU A 143 11.82 -8.00 -3.70
C GLU A 143 10.47 -7.81 -4.40
N PHE A 144 9.69 -8.89 -4.46
CA PHE A 144 8.32 -8.86 -4.98
C PHE A 144 7.32 -8.94 -3.83
N SER A 145 6.25 -8.16 -3.94
CA SER A 145 5.06 -8.31 -3.11
C SER A 145 4.30 -9.60 -3.46
N LYS A 146 3.33 -9.97 -2.60
CA LYS A 146 2.26 -10.89 -2.98
C LYS A 146 1.41 -10.30 -4.10
N LYS A 147 0.76 -11.18 -4.85
CA LYS A 147 -0.19 -10.79 -5.89
C LYS A 147 -1.44 -10.18 -5.25
N PHE A 148 -1.86 -9.01 -5.70
CA PHE A 148 -3.11 -8.34 -5.32
C PHE A 148 -3.95 -8.10 -6.57
N TYR A 149 -5.25 -7.82 -6.40
CA TYR A 149 -6.15 -7.47 -7.47
C TYR A 149 -6.29 -5.96 -7.59
N LEU A 150 -6.17 -5.48 -8.83
CA LEU A 150 -6.68 -4.19 -9.22
C LEU A 150 -8.08 -4.38 -9.79
N VAL A 151 -9.00 -3.50 -9.39
CA VAL A 151 -10.40 -3.51 -9.85
C VAL A 151 -10.82 -2.11 -10.27
N ASP A 152 -11.73 -2.03 -11.24
CA ASP A 152 -12.32 -0.77 -11.67
C ASP A 152 -13.14 -0.13 -10.55
N ASN A 153 -13.30 1.20 -10.59
CA ASN A 153 -13.96 1.96 -9.53
C ASN A 153 -15.48 1.75 -9.45
N THR A 154 -16.05 0.91 -10.31
CA THR A 154 -17.49 0.71 -10.49
C THR A 154 -18.06 -0.49 -9.72
N GLU A 155 -17.23 -1.23 -8.96
CA GLU A 155 -17.69 -2.19 -7.94
C GLU A 155 -17.87 -1.54 -6.56
#